data_AF-A0A7C8V3A8-F1
#
_entry.id   AF-A0A7C8V3A8-F1
#
_cell.length_a   1.000
_cell.length_b   1.000
_cell.length_c   1.000
_cell.angle_alpha   90.00
_cell.angle_beta   90.00
_cell.angle_gamma   90.00
#
_symmetry.space_group_name_H-M   'P 1'
#
loop_
_entity.id
_entity.type
_entity.pdbx_description
1 polymer ?
#
loop_
_entity_poly.entity_id
_entity_poly.type
_entity_poly.pdbx_seq_one_letter_code
_entity_poly.pdbx_strand_id
1 'polypeptide(L)'
;MWDSDISDGIMGALKQMHIEWTSLEVVHIPVAIDPSLGPAIVWIGVQPGTLNYRKAATTALKCQEVIDANSIADCFVKIRSSVVTRSSGGGGVRFIDLFGVRDPLREEKDPFTATLSFPISAKETLDTVGPVGFFLDGGGEDNNIYLVTARHVALVESFEESQVEYTKADTNQPKKEMVRIGSNADLRQIVADMASKIKSLERGWAVENAIENGTATPEDRASLTLTSSKVAKLDDLRKHIDTQWGTVESRVLGELVWAPPISFSTQPGRTTLDLAVIKIGPGILDENNFLGNVTHFEDRLTNVEIRETVTTDPTIATFFKVPEDRLVRPRGQTPKAEHGPKSGVTFGKVSCVSCYTRRIWEGVEILSRELGGSSVLPQNVDVASLPSGPIFQRLAIPVHVSPMPMAELVG
;
A
#
# COMPACT_ATOMS: atom_id res chain seq x y z
N MET A 1 17.58 -7.23 35.31
CA MET A 1 16.17 -7.06 35.74
C MET A 1 15.27 -8.09 35.07
N TRP A 2 15.43 -8.36 33.77
CA TRP A 2 14.91 -9.60 33.16
C TRP A 2 15.92 -10.74 33.37
N ASP A 3 16.01 -11.23 34.60
CA ASP A 3 16.67 -12.51 34.87
C ASP A 3 15.61 -13.62 34.78
N SER A 4 16.03 -14.82 34.38
CA SER A 4 15.13 -15.98 34.13
C SER A 4 14.13 -16.20 35.27
N ASP A 5 14.57 -15.99 36.51
CA ASP A 5 13.80 -16.33 37.70
C ASP A 5 12.57 -15.42 37.89
N ILE A 6 12.64 -14.15 37.49
CA ILE A 6 11.53 -13.20 37.61
C ILE A 6 10.52 -13.42 36.50
N SER A 7 11.00 -13.57 35.26
CA SER A 7 10.13 -13.84 34.12
C SER A 7 9.42 -15.19 34.25
N ASP A 8 10.14 -16.22 34.68
CA ASP A 8 9.60 -17.56 34.87
C ASP A 8 8.63 -17.59 36.05
N GLY A 9 8.91 -16.84 37.12
CA GLY A 9 7.98 -16.66 38.24
C GLY A 9 6.67 -16.00 37.82
N ILE A 10 6.73 -14.92 37.03
CA ILE A 10 5.53 -14.24 36.50
C ILE A 10 4.76 -15.15 35.55
N MET A 11 5.44 -15.80 34.60
CA MET A 11 4.81 -16.75 33.68
C MET A 11 4.18 -17.93 34.44
N GLY A 12 4.83 -18.41 35.50
CA GLY A 12 4.30 -19.43 36.41
C GLY A 12 3.03 -18.98 37.11
N ALA A 13 2.99 -17.75 37.63
CA ALA A 13 1.80 -17.17 38.24
C ALA A 13 0.64 -17.03 37.24
N LEU A 14 0.92 -16.55 36.02
CA LEU A 14 -0.08 -16.45 34.95
C LEU A 14 -0.64 -17.81 34.56
N LYS A 15 0.22 -18.83 34.46
CA LYS A 15 -0.16 -20.21 34.16
C LYS A 15 -1.03 -20.80 35.27
N GLN A 16 -0.65 -20.61 36.53
CA GLN A 16 -1.43 -21.09 37.69
C GLN A 16 -2.82 -20.44 37.74
N MET A 17 -2.93 -19.16 37.37
CA MET A 17 -4.18 -18.41 37.37
C MET A 17 -5.04 -18.65 36.11
N HIS A 18 -4.58 -19.48 35.18
CA HIS A 18 -5.19 -19.72 33.87
C HIS A 18 -5.49 -18.39 33.15
N ILE A 19 -4.44 -17.58 33.00
CA ILE A 19 -4.50 -16.30 32.29
C ILE A 19 -3.81 -16.46 30.94
N GLU A 20 -4.60 -16.31 29.88
CA GLU A 20 -4.06 -16.13 28.54
C GLU A 20 -3.53 -14.70 28.43
N TRP A 21 -2.24 -14.57 28.14
CA TRP A 21 -1.55 -13.31 28.04
C TRP A 21 -0.95 -13.16 26.64
N THR A 22 -0.80 -11.92 26.19
CA THR A 22 -0.36 -11.57 24.84
C THR A 22 1.05 -11.00 24.84
N SER A 23 1.40 -10.17 25.82
CA SER A 23 2.76 -9.60 25.96
C SER A 23 3.18 -9.44 27.42
N LEU A 24 4.50 -9.36 27.64
CA LEU A 24 5.12 -9.07 28.93
C LEU A 24 6.27 -8.09 28.70
N GLU A 25 6.15 -6.88 29.25
CA GLU A 25 7.08 -5.77 28.99
C GLU A 25 7.46 -5.08 30.30
N VAL A 26 8.66 -4.52 30.38
CA VAL A 26 9.06 -3.64 31.49
C VAL A 26 9.25 -2.24 30.94
N VAL A 27 8.54 -1.28 31.52
CA VAL A 27 8.57 0.13 31.08
C VAL A 27 8.83 1.05 32.26
N HIS A 28 9.49 2.17 32.01
CA HIS A 28 9.52 3.31 32.93
C HIS A 28 8.64 4.40 32.33
N ILE A 29 7.63 4.87 33.08
CA ILE A 29 6.80 5.99 32.65
C ILE A 29 7.36 7.25 33.32
N PRO A 30 7.98 8.18 32.57
CA PRO A 30 8.46 9.42 33.14
C PRO A 30 7.29 10.29 33.62
N VAL A 31 7.48 10.98 34.74
CA VAL A 31 6.50 11.95 35.22
C VAL A 31 6.65 13.22 34.39
N ALA A 32 5.57 13.73 33.80
CA ALA A 32 5.60 14.82 32.80
C ALA A 32 6.25 16.14 33.28
N ILE A 33 6.52 16.29 34.58
CA ILE A 33 7.03 17.51 35.21
C ILE A 33 8.36 17.29 35.97
N ASP A 34 8.87 16.05 36.00
CA ASP A 34 10.13 15.69 36.67
C ASP A 34 10.94 14.76 35.75
N PRO A 35 12.20 15.12 35.39
CA PRO A 35 13.08 14.28 34.58
C PRO A 35 13.55 12.99 35.29
N SER A 36 13.16 12.73 36.53
CA SER A 36 13.41 11.45 37.19
C SER A 36 12.69 10.29 36.48
N LEU A 37 13.36 9.16 36.35
CA LEU A 37 12.73 7.92 35.87
C LEU A 37 11.69 7.51 36.92
N GLY A 38 10.40 7.59 36.55
CA GLY A 38 9.32 7.05 37.39
C GLY A 38 9.51 5.55 37.66
N PRO A 39 8.71 4.96 38.57
CA PRO A 39 8.87 3.58 38.96
C PRO A 39 8.80 2.63 37.77
N ALA A 40 9.53 1.51 37.86
CA ALA A 40 9.43 0.46 36.85
C ALA A 40 8.02 -0.14 36.87
N ILE A 41 7.48 -0.44 35.69
CA ILE A 41 6.19 -1.09 35.56
C ILE A 41 6.33 -2.32 34.68
N VAL A 42 5.95 -3.48 35.22
CA VAL A 42 5.73 -4.69 34.44
C VAL A 42 4.33 -4.62 33.84
N TRP A 43 4.26 -4.49 32.52
CA TRP A 43 3.03 -4.56 31.75
C TRP A 43 2.76 -5.98 31.27
N ILE A 44 1.58 -6.48 31.63
CA ILE A 44 1.06 -7.75 31.15
C ILE A 44 -0.10 -7.45 30.19
N GLY A 45 0.10 -7.74 28.91
CA GLY A 45 -0.93 -7.65 27.90
C GLY A 45 -1.88 -8.84 27.98
N VAL A 46 -3.19 -8.59 27.90
CA VAL A 46 -4.23 -9.62 27.77
C VAL A 46 -5.22 -9.24 26.66
N GLN A 47 -5.81 -10.21 25.99
CA GLN A 47 -6.76 -9.92 24.91
C GLN A 47 -7.98 -9.14 25.42
N PRO A 48 -8.48 -8.12 24.68
CA PRO A 48 -9.68 -7.38 25.09
C PRO A 48 -10.87 -8.32 25.35
N GLY A 49 -11.55 -8.11 26.48
CA GLY A 49 -12.77 -8.85 26.83
C GLY A 49 -12.55 -10.26 27.42
N THR A 50 -11.32 -10.77 27.49
CA THR A 50 -11.06 -12.13 28.01
C THR A 50 -10.85 -12.17 29.53
N LEU A 51 -10.57 -11.02 30.16
CA LEU A 51 -10.28 -10.93 31.58
C LEU A 51 -11.13 -9.87 32.27
N ASN A 52 -11.88 -10.27 33.29
CA ASN A 52 -12.64 -9.33 34.13
C ASN A 52 -11.75 -8.65 35.19
N TYR A 53 -12.20 -7.50 35.68
CA TYR A 53 -11.46 -6.66 36.62
C TYR A 53 -11.00 -7.40 37.88
N ARG A 54 -11.87 -8.19 38.53
CA ARG A 54 -11.54 -8.88 39.79
C ARG A 54 -10.43 -9.92 39.58
N LYS A 55 -10.54 -10.71 38.50
CA LYS A 55 -9.51 -11.70 38.14
C LYS A 55 -8.21 -11.02 37.72
N ALA A 56 -8.29 -9.88 37.01
CA ALA A 56 -7.13 -9.06 36.67
C ALA A 56 -6.40 -8.52 37.91
N ALA A 57 -7.12 -7.89 38.84
CA ALA A 57 -6.54 -7.36 40.07
C ALA A 57 -5.84 -8.46 40.90
N THR A 58 -6.49 -9.61 41.06
CA THR A 58 -5.91 -10.77 41.79
C THR A 58 -4.65 -11.28 41.09
N THR A 59 -4.67 -11.36 39.76
CA THR A 59 -3.51 -11.79 38.96
C THR A 59 -2.35 -10.80 39.10
N ALA A 60 -2.61 -9.49 39.02
CA ALA A 60 -1.60 -8.46 39.17
C ALA A 60 -0.92 -8.53 40.54
N LEU A 61 -1.69 -8.72 41.62
CA LEU A 61 -1.16 -8.92 42.97
C LEU A 61 -0.28 -10.17 43.06
N LYS A 62 -0.70 -11.28 42.44
CA LYS A 62 0.09 -12.51 42.46
C LYS A 62 1.42 -12.36 41.71
N CYS A 63 1.42 -11.65 40.60
CA CYS A 63 2.66 -11.30 39.90
C CYS A 63 3.51 -10.29 40.69
N GLN A 64 2.89 -9.38 41.45
CA GLN A 64 3.60 -8.45 42.33
C GLN A 64 4.34 -9.19 43.45
N GLU A 65 3.75 -10.25 44.02
CA GLU A 65 4.43 -11.09 45.02
C GLU A 65 5.74 -11.70 44.47
N VAL A 66 5.81 -12.00 43.16
CA VAL A 66 7.05 -12.48 42.51
C VAL A 66 8.11 -11.39 42.48
N ILE A 67 7.72 -10.15 42.16
CA ILE A 67 8.62 -8.99 42.15
C ILE A 67 9.14 -8.72 43.57
N ASP A 68 8.24 -8.72 44.55
CA ASP A 68 8.56 -8.45 45.96
C ASP A 68 9.48 -9.53 46.54
N ALA A 69 9.25 -10.81 46.22
CA ALA A 69 10.09 -11.93 46.65
C ALA A 69 11.53 -11.84 46.11
N ASN A 70 11.72 -11.18 44.97
CA ASN A 70 13.03 -10.92 44.39
C ASN A 70 13.65 -9.60 44.87
N SER A 71 13.06 -8.95 45.87
CA SER A 71 13.57 -7.71 46.50
C SER A 71 13.76 -6.55 45.51
N ILE A 72 12.95 -6.49 44.45
CA ILE A 72 12.96 -5.37 43.51
C ILE A 72 12.06 -4.27 44.07
N ALA A 73 12.69 -3.27 44.68
CA ALA A 73 12.00 -2.06 45.12
C ALA A 73 11.55 -1.22 43.91
N ASP A 74 10.45 -0.50 44.08
CA ASP A 74 9.94 0.50 43.11
C ASP A 74 9.56 -0.07 41.73
N CYS A 75 9.04 -1.30 41.71
CA CYS A 75 8.51 -1.95 40.53
C CYS A 75 7.06 -2.41 40.76
N PHE A 76 6.16 -2.06 39.83
CA PHE A 76 4.73 -2.34 39.94
C PHE A 76 4.22 -3.19 38.77
N VAL A 77 3.27 -4.07 39.03
CA VAL A 77 2.59 -4.83 37.97
C VAL A 77 1.29 -4.15 37.53
N LYS A 78 1.10 -4.01 36.21
CA LYS A 78 -0.17 -3.58 35.62
C LYS A 78 -0.59 -4.52 34.49
N ILE A 79 -1.89 -4.82 34.46
CA ILE A 79 -2.53 -5.55 33.36
C ILE A 79 -3.17 -4.54 32.43
N ARG A 80 -2.94 -4.70 31.12
CA ARG A 80 -3.55 -3.89 30.08
C ARG A 80 -4.21 -4.75 29.02
N SER A 81 -5.28 -4.24 28.42
CA SER A 81 -5.83 -4.81 27.21
C SER A 81 -4.83 -4.62 26.06
N SER A 82 -4.41 -5.70 25.41
CA SER A 82 -3.38 -5.72 24.38
C SER A 82 -3.70 -6.77 23.32
N VAL A 83 -3.64 -6.36 22.05
CA VAL A 83 -3.65 -7.25 20.89
C VAL A 83 -2.23 -7.27 20.35
N VAL A 84 -1.57 -8.43 20.43
CA VAL A 84 -0.23 -8.58 19.84
C VAL A 84 -0.40 -8.98 18.40
N THR A 85 -0.19 -8.01 17.52
CA THR A 85 0.13 -8.29 16.12
C THR A 85 1.62 -8.64 16.11
N ARG A 86 1.96 -9.89 15.77
CA ARG A 86 3.36 -10.25 15.55
C ARG A 86 3.87 -9.37 14.40
N SER A 87 4.66 -8.35 14.70
CA SER A 87 5.56 -7.78 13.71
C SER A 87 6.65 -8.83 13.50
N SER A 88 6.43 -9.73 12.55
CA SER A 88 7.51 -10.51 11.98
C SER A 88 8.48 -9.51 11.35
N GLY A 89 9.70 -9.48 11.87
CA GLY A 89 10.65 -8.38 11.69
C GLY A 89 10.63 -7.74 10.30
N GLY A 90 10.37 -6.44 10.26
CA GLY A 90 10.45 -5.60 9.06
C GLY A 90 9.26 -5.69 8.10
N GLY A 91 8.22 -6.47 8.39
CA GLY A 91 6.98 -6.45 7.62
C GLY A 91 5.98 -5.41 8.16
N GLY A 92 5.45 -4.57 7.27
CA GLY A 92 4.26 -3.75 7.54
C GLY A 92 2.99 -4.59 7.61
N VAL A 93 1.84 -3.92 7.56
CA VAL A 93 0.52 -4.54 7.61
C VAL A 93 0.34 -5.49 6.44
N ARG A 94 -0.20 -6.66 6.76
CA ARG A 94 -0.62 -7.69 5.82
C ARG A 94 -1.57 -7.11 4.77
N PHE A 95 -1.42 -7.54 3.50
CA PHE A 95 -2.37 -7.16 2.47
C PHE A 95 -3.81 -7.59 2.81
N ILE A 96 -4.77 -6.79 2.36
CA ILE A 96 -6.18 -7.15 2.43
C ILE A 96 -6.43 -8.37 1.54
N ASP A 97 -7.31 -9.24 2.02
CA ASP A 97 -7.75 -10.42 1.27
C ASP A 97 -8.25 -10.04 -0.11
N LEU A 98 -7.94 -10.90 -1.08
CA LEU A 98 -8.46 -10.74 -2.42
C LEU A 98 -9.98 -10.88 -2.40
N PHE A 99 -10.63 -10.00 -3.14
CA PHE A 99 -12.08 -9.94 -3.20
C PHE A 99 -12.66 -11.09 -4.04
N GLY A 100 -13.83 -11.58 -3.63
CA GLY A 100 -14.59 -12.57 -4.40
C GLY A 100 -15.34 -11.96 -5.60
N VAL A 101 -15.98 -12.82 -6.39
CA VAL A 101 -16.77 -12.45 -7.60
C VAL A 101 -17.84 -11.39 -7.33
N ARG A 102 -18.36 -11.31 -6.10
CA ARG A 102 -19.44 -10.39 -5.69
C ARG A 102 -19.08 -9.49 -4.52
N ASP A 103 -17.79 -9.22 -4.31
CA ASP A 103 -17.39 -8.29 -3.26
C ASP A 103 -17.84 -6.87 -3.62
N PRO A 104 -18.71 -6.21 -2.83
CA PRO A 104 -19.19 -4.88 -3.13
C PRO A 104 -18.14 -3.77 -2.94
N LEU A 105 -16.97 -4.10 -2.37
CA LEU A 105 -15.88 -3.16 -2.05
C LEU A 105 -14.61 -3.39 -2.85
N ARG A 106 -14.71 -4.06 -4.00
CA ARG A 106 -13.57 -4.45 -4.82
C ARG A 106 -12.67 -3.25 -5.19
N GLU A 107 -13.26 -2.17 -5.70
CA GLU A 107 -12.53 -0.94 -6.05
C GLU A 107 -11.82 -0.32 -4.85
N GLU A 108 -12.46 -0.30 -3.68
CA GLU A 108 -11.93 0.33 -2.47
C GLU A 108 -10.84 -0.51 -1.81
N LYS A 109 -10.88 -1.83 -1.99
CA LYS A 109 -9.85 -2.76 -1.50
C LYS A 109 -8.63 -2.82 -2.39
N ASP A 110 -8.80 -2.68 -3.71
CA ASP A 110 -7.74 -2.90 -4.70
C ASP A 110 -6.41 -2.20 -4.36
N PRO A 111 -6.40 -0.92 -3.92
CA PRO A 111 -5.19 -0.22 -3.49
C PRO A 111 -4.50 -0.79 -2.25
N PHE A 112 -5.04 -1.83 -1.62
CA PHE A 112 -4.51 -2.54 -0.45
C PHE A 112 -4.38 -4.06 -0.65
N THR A 113 -4.64 -4.58 -1.85
CA THR A 113 -4.48 -6.01 -2.21
C THR A 113 -3.17 -6.28 -2.95
N ALA A 114 -2.72 -7.54 -3.01
CA ALA A 114 -1.51 -7.93 -3.74
C ALA A 114 -1.69 -8.02 -5.27
N THR A 115 -2.67 -7.31 -5.86
CA THR A 115 -2.79 -7.16 -7.32
C THR A 115 -1.58 -6.41 -7.88
N LEU A 116 -1.27 -6.56 -9.17
CA LEU A 116 -0.18 -5.80 -9.79
C LEU A 116 -0.55 -4.32 -9.93
N SER A 117 0.46 -3.48 -10.15
CA SER A 117 0.30 -2.06 -10.45
C SER A 117 -0.15 -1.15 -9.28
N PHE A 118 -0.09 -1.61 -8.02
CA PHE A 118 -0.23 -0.69 -6.89
C PHE A 118 1.01 0.21 -6.73
N PRO A 119 0.84 1.44 -6.23
CA PRO A 119 1.92 2.40 -6.06
C PRO A 119 2.83 2.05 -4.88
N ILE A 120 4.15 2.13 -5.12
CA ILE A 120 5.19 1.98 -4.12
C ILE A 120 6.23 3.10 -4.20
N SER A 121 6.95 3.29 -3.11
CA SER A 121 8.03 4.27 -2.97
C SER A 121 9.11 3.72 -2.06
N ALA A 122 10.35 4.17 -2.25
CA ALA A 122 11.37 3.99 -1.22
C ALA A 122 10.99 4.78 0.04
N LYS A 123 11.21 4.19 1.22
CA LYS A 123 10.86 4.82 2.51
C LYS A 123 11.56 6.16 2.72
N GLU A 124 12.77 6.30 2.21
CA GLU A 124 13.58 7.52 2.29
C GLU A 124 13.07 8.64 1.36
N THR A 125 12.29 8.28 0.33
CA THR A 125 11.82 9.22 -0.71
C THR A 125 10.36 8.93 -1.08
N LEU A 126 9.46 9.23 -0.14
CA LEU A 126 8.03 8.93 -0.24
C LEU A 126 7.30 9.61 -1.40
N ASP A 127 7.87 10.69 -1.95
CA ASP A 127 7.30 11.44 -3.08
C ASP A 127 7.67 10.84 -4.45
N THR A 128 8.64 9.93 -4.50
CA THR A 128 8.96 9.18 -5.73
C THR A 128 8.13 7.91 -5.74
N VAL A 129 7.05 7.93 -6.51
CA VAL A 129 6.09 6.83 -6.60
C VAL A 129 6.23 6.14 -7.95
N GLY A 130 6.20 4.82 -7.95
CA GLY A 130 6.06 4.03 -9.18
C GLY A 130 5.29 2.75 -8.96
N PRO A 131 4.85 2.10 -10.05
CA PRO A 131 4.06 0.89 -9.96
C PRO A 131 4.92 -0.32 -9.60
N VAL A 132 4.27 -1.28 -8.95
CA VAL A 132 4.75 -2.66 -8.89
C VAL A 132 4.68 -3.30 -10.27
N GLY A 133 5.76 -4.01 -10.65
CA GLY A 133 5.83 -4.82 -11.85
C GLY A 133 5.20 -6.19 -11.64
N PHE A 134 5.94 -7.12 -11.02
CA PHE A 134 5.50 -8.50 -10.81
C PHE A 134 6.22 -9.16 -9.63
N PHE A 135 5.67 -10.26 -9.14
CA PHE A 135 6.24 -11.10 -8.11
C PHE A 135 7.03 -12.28 -8.70
N LEU A 136 8.09 -12.67 -8.00
CA LEU A 136 8.90 -13.85 -8.25
C LEU A 136 8.90 -14.75 -7.01
N ASP A 137 8.84 -16.06 -7.23
CA ASP A 137 9.11 -17.06 -6.20
C ASP A 137 10.63 -17.32 -6.17
N GLY A 138 11.22 -17.40 -4.99
CA GLY A 138 12.65 -17.69 -4.83
C GLY A 138 13.05 -19.05 -5.41
N GLY A 139 12.13 -20.02 -5.37
CA GLY A 139 12.33 -21.38 -5.86
C GLY A 139 13.33 -22.20 -5.04
N GLY A 140 13.35 -23.51 -5.27
CA GLY A 140 14.28 -24.42 -4.61
C GLY A 140 14.09 -24.45 -3.10
N GLU A 141 15.13 -24.06 -2.36
CA GLU A 141 15.09 -23.96 -0.88
C GLU A 141 14.69 -22.55 -0.40
N ASP A 142 14.60 -21.57 -1.30
CA ASP A 142 14.23 -20.19 -0.98
C ASP A 142 12.71 -20.01 -1.01
N ASN A 143 12.10 -20.08 0.17
CA ASN A 143 10.65 -19.88 0.34
C ASN A 143 10.24 -18.39 0.36
N ASN A 144 11.11 -17.46 -0.02
CA ASN A 144 10.77 -16.03 -0.05
C ASN A 144 10.05 -15.64 -1.34
N ILE A 145 9.16 -14.65 -1.22
CA ILE A 145 8.56 -13.98 -2.36
C ILE A 145 9.29 -12.66 -2.59
N TYR A 146 9.63 -12.42 -3.85
CA TYR A 146 10.27 -11.20 -4.30
C TYR A 146 9.31 -10.39 -5.15
N LEU A 147 9.51 -9.08 -5.12
CA LEU A 147 8.76 -8.08 -5.87
C LEU A 147 9.71 -7.35 -6.79
N VAL A 148 9.37 -7.29 -8.07
CA VAL A 148 10.14 -6.60 -9.10
C VAL A 148 9.46 -5.28 -9.44
N THR A 149 10.23 -4.20 -9.43
CA THR A 149 9.82 -2.86 -9.86
C THR A 149 10.96 -2.21 -10.64
N ALA A 150 10.80 -0.95 -11.06
CA ALA A 150 11.88 -0.18 -11.67
C ALA A 150 12.89 0.29 -10.60
N ARG A 151 14.18 0.33 -10.97
CA ARG A 151 15.23 0.78 -10.07
C ARG A 151 15.01 2.21 -9.61
N HIS A 152 14.64 3.10 -10.53
CA HIS A 152 14.45 4.52 -10.21
C HIS A 152 13.32 4.79 -9.20
N VAL A 153 12.45 3.81 -8.94
CA VAL A 153 11.39 3.86 -7.91
C VAL A 153 11.96 3.44 -6.55
N ALA A 154 12.84 2.44 -6.54
CA ALA A 154 13.45 1.91 -5.33
C ALA A 154 14.68 2.70 -4.85
N LEU A 155 15.33 3.40 -5.77
CA LEU A 155 16.57 4.14 -5.54
C LEU A 155 16.47 5.51 -6.22
N VAL A 156 16.54 6.56 -5.41
CA VAL A 156 16.71 7.93 -5.90
C VAL A 156 18.20 8.23 -5.89
N GLU A 157 18.80 8.15 -7.08
CA GLU A 157 20.25 8.16 -7.26
C GLU A 157 20.70 9.25 -8.23
N SER A 158 21.98 9.63 -8.12
CA SER A 158 22.75 10.35 -9.16
C SER A 158 22.96 9.47 -10.40
N PHE A 159 23.43 10.05 -11.51
CA PHE A 159 23.67 9.29 -12.74
C PHE A 159 24.80 8.29 -12.50
N GLU A 160 25.85 8.73 -11.81
CA GLU A 160 26.99 7.91 -11.40
C GLU A 160 26.56 6.76 -10.51
N GLU A 161 25.71 7.03 -9.51
CA GLU A 161 25.14 6.00 -8.62
C GLU A 161 24.30 4.98 -9.41
N SER A 162 23.53 5.44 -10.41
CA SER A 162 22.75 4.57 -11.30
C SER A 162 23.60 3.64 -12.17
N GLN A 163 24.91 3.90 -12.32
CA GLN A 163 25.83 3.02 -13.03
C GLN A 163 26.45 1.94 -12.14
N VAL A 164 26.21 1.99 -10.84
CA VAL A 164 26.69 1.00 -9.87
C VAL A 164 25.59 -0.02 -9.59
N GLU A 165 25.97 -1.28 -9.44
CA GLU A 165 25.06 -2.34 -9.00
C GLU A 165 24.80 -2.20 -7.49
N TYR A 166 23.53 -2.21 -7.10
CA TYR A 166 23.15 -2.39 -5.71
C TYR A 166 22.98 -3.88 -5.42
N THR A 167 23.71 -4.39 -4.44
CA THR A 167 23.48 -5.71 -3.85
C THR A 167 23.60 -5.59 -2.35
N LYS A 168 22.60 -6.09 -1.62
CA LYS A 168 22.69 -6.19 -0.16
C LYS A 168 23.64 -7.32 0.21
N ALA A 169 24.92 -7.00 0.38
CA ALA A 169 25.97 -7.99 0.62
C ALA A 169 26.10 -8.42 2.08
N ASP A 170 25.70 -7.57 3.04
CA ASP A 170 25.77 -7.86 4.48
C ASP A 170 24.45 -7.49 5.18
N THR A 171 24.04 -8.34 6.12
CA THR A 171 22.96 -8.11 7.08
C THR A 171 23.11 -6.84 7.92
N ASN A 172 24.34 -6.36 8.13
CA ASN A 172 24.60 -5.12 8.87
C ASN A 172 24.41 -3.85 8.05
N GLN A 173 24.26 -3.95 6.71
CA GLN A 173 23.97 -2.78 5.90
C GLN A 173 22.57 -2.23 6.23
N PRO A 174 22.39 -0.90 6.32
CA PRO A 174 21.08 -0.30 6.50
C PRO A 174 20.09 -0.82 5.46
N LYS A 175 18.89 -1.18 5.92
CA LYS A 175 17.84 -1.68 5.04
C LYS A 175 17.28 -0.53 4.19
N LYS A 176 17.29 -0.70 2.88
CA LYS A 176 16.53 0.15 1.96
C LYS A 176 15.11 -0.41 1.86
N GLU A 177 14.21 0.15 2.66
CA GLU A 177 12.83 -0.34 2.78
C GLU A 177 11.93 0.26 1.71
N MET A 178 11.00 -0.55 1.23
CA MET A 178 9.97 -0.13 0.26
C MET A 178 8.63 -0.03 0.96
N VAL A 179 7.87 1.00 0.61
CA VAL A 179 6.59 1.34 1.25
C VAL A 179 5.50 1.36 0.19
N ARG A 180 4.34 0.80 0.53
CA ARG A 180 3.10 0.96 -0.25
C ARG A 180 2.43 2.28 0.10
N ILE A 181 1.95 3.01 -0.90
CA ILE A 181 1.35 4.35 -0.69
C ILE A 181 2.34 5.20 0.14
N GLY A 182 3.40 5.67 -0.53
CA GLY A 182 4.50 6.38 0.12
C GLY A 182 4.00 7.55 0.97
N SER A 183 3.14 8.40 0.38
CA SER A 183 2.65 9.61 1.03
C SER A 183 1.47 9.36 1.97
N ASN A 184 1.57 9.91 3.19
CA ASN A 184 0.41 10.03 4.09
C ASN A 184 -0.69 10.94 3.53
N ALA A 185 -0.36 11.86 2.60
CA ALA A 185 -1.39 12.65 1.94
C ALA A 185 -2.24 11.78 1.01
N ASP A 186 -1.61 10.89 0.24
CA ASP A 186 -2.30 9.96 -0.67
C ASP A 186 -3.22 9.01 0.11
N LEU A 187 -2.72 8.43 1.21
CA LEU A 187 -3.55 7.59 2.07
C LEU A 187 -4.75 8.36 2.64
N ARG A 188 -4.53 9.59 3.12
CA ARG A 188 -5.61 10.45 3.63
C ARG A 188 -6.62 10.79 2.54
N GLN A 189 -6.18 10.98 1.30
CA GLN A 189 -7.09 11.21 0.18
C GLN A 189 -7.95 9.97 -0.08
N ILE A 190 -7.36 8.77 -0.10
CA ILE A 190 -8.09 7.50 -0.27
C ILE A 190 -9.14 7.33 0.86
N VAL A 191 -8.76 7.59 2.12
CA VAL A 191 -9.67 7.52 3.27
C VAL A 191 -10.79 8.58 3.17
N ALA A 192 -10.47 9.81 2.72
CA ALA A 192 -11.44 10.87 2.50
C ALA A 192 -12.43 10.54 1.37
N ASP A 193 -11.95 9.92 0.30
CA ASP A 193 -12.79 9.47 -0.82
C ASP A 193 -13.78 8.39 -0.36
N MET A 194 -13.33 7.43 0.46
CA MET A 194 -14.24 6.45 1.09
C MET A 194 -15.29 7.14 1.96
N ALA A 195 -14.91 8.14 2.78
CA ALA A 195 -15.85 8.90 3.59
C ALA A 195 -16.86 9.69 2.75
N SER A 196 -16.42 10.26 1.62
CA SER A 196 -17.30 10.95 0.68
C SER A 196 -18.29 9.99 0.02
N LYS A 197 -17.83 8.79 -0.37
CA LYS A 197 -18.66 7.72 -0.95
C LYS A 197 -19.73 7.25 0.04
N ILE A 198 -19.37 7.06 1.32
CA ILE A 198 -20.33 6.76 2.40
C ILE A 198 -21.43 7.83 2.46
N LYS A 199 -21.05 9.11 2.58
CA LYS A 199 -22.01 10.22 2.62
C LYS A 199 -22.89 10.31 1.38
N SER A 200 -22.38 9.91 0.22
CA SER A 200 -23.16 9.89 -1.03
C SER A 200 -24.20 8.78 -1.02
N LEU A 201 -23.81 7.58 -0.57
CA LEU A 201 -24.69 6.42 -0.44
C LEU A 201 -25.79 6.65 0.61
N GLU A 202 -25.47 7.33 1.72
CA GLU A 202 -26.45 7.73 2.74
C GLU A 202 -27.41 8.84 2.23
N ARG A 203 -26.94 9.78 1.40
CA ARG A 203 -27.80 10.85 0.86
C ARG A 203 -28.74 10.38 -0.27
N GLY A 204 -28.51 9.20 -0.85
CA GLY A 204 -29.27 8.66 -1.98
C GLY A 204 -30.68 8.15 -1.64
N TRP A 205 -31.23 8.43 -0.45
CA TRP A 205 -32.44 7.80 0.06
C TRP A 205 -33.76 8.38 -0.50
N ALA A 206 -34.04 8.06 -1.77
CA ALA A 206 -35.41 8.04 -2.29
C ALA A 206 -36.27 6.95 -1.60
N VAL A 207 -35.62 5.93 -1.04
CA VAL A 207 -36.28 4.74 -0.46
C VAL A 207 -36.76 4.95 0.98
N GLU A 208 -36.05 5.72 1.82
CA GLU A 208 -36.52 6.00 3.20
C GLU A 208 -37.84 6.76 3.18
N ASN A 209 -37.95 7.78 2.33
CA ASN A 209 -39.19 8.51 2.12
C ASN A 209 -40.32 7.59 1.62
N ALA A 210 -40.04 6.60 0.77
CA ALA A 210 -41.05 5.64 0.32
C ALA A 210 -41.46 4.64 1.41
N ILE A 211 -40.53 4.25 2.31
CA ILE A 211 -40.83 3.39 3.46
C ILE A 211 -41.68 4.15 4.47
N GLU A 212 -41.30 5.39 4.82
CA GLU A 212 -42.05 6.25 5.74
C GLU A 212 -43.47 6.55 5.23
N ASN A 213 -43.61 6.76 3.91
CA ASN A 213 -44.92 6.98 3.28
C ASN A 213 -45.70 5.69 2.98
N GLY A 214 -45.17 4.51 3.32
CA GLY A 214 -45.81 3.22 3.11
C GLY A 214 -45.96 2.79 1.63
N THR A 215 -45.26 3.45 0.72
CA THR A 215 -45.30 3.19 -0.73
C THR A 215 -44.14 2.32 -1.23
N ALA A 216 -43.20 1.96 -0.36
CA ALA A 216 -42.03 1.15 -0.71
C ALA A 216 -42.40 -0.26 -1.19
N THR A 217 -41.89 -0.62 -2.36
CA THR A 217 -41.97 -1.96 -2.92
C THR A 217 -41.00 -2.93 -2.22
N PRO A 218 -41.18 -4.26 -2.35
CA PRO A 218 -40.20 -5.24 -1.91
C PRO A 218 -38.80 -5.00 -2.48
N GLU A 219 -38.72 -4.55 -3.74
CA GLU A 219 -37.48 -4.21 -4.43
C GLU A 219 -36.78 -3.00 -3.79
N ASP A 220 -37.55 -1.97 -3.41
CA ASP A 220 -37.02 -0.81 -2.69
C ASP A 220 -36.38 -1.22 -1.36
N ARG A 221 -37.06 -2.08 -0.59
CA ARG A 221 -36.54 -2.59 0.70
C ARG A 221 -35.27 -3.43 0.53
N ALA A 222 -35.22 -4.27 -0.51
CA ALA A 222 -34.02 -5.05 -0.82
C ALA A 222 -32.83 -4.15 -1.21
N SER A 223 -33.09 -3.11 -2.02
CA SER A 223 -32.09 -2.11 -2.42
C SER A 223 -31.52 -1.33 -1.22
N LEU A 224 -32.38 -0.92 -0.29
CA LEU A 224 -31.96 -0.24 0.94
C LEU A 224 -31.10 -1.14 1.82
N THR A 225 -31.49 -2.41 1.97
CA THR A 225 -30.73 -3.40 2.76
C THR A 225 -29.34 -3.60 2.17
N LEU A 226 -29.24 -3.73 0.84
CA LEU A 226 -27.95 -3.86 0.15
C LEU A 226 -27.07 -2.61 0.32
N THR A 227 -27.66 -1.43 0.17
CA THR A 227 -26.97 -0.14 0.34
C THR A 227 -26.45 0.03 1.76
N SER A 228 -27.29 -0.25 2.77
CA SER A 228 -26.92 -0.18 4.19
C SER A 228 -25.79 -1.16 4.52
N SER A 229 -25.86 -2.39 4.00
CA SER A 229 -24.79 -3.37 4.15
C SER A 229 -23.48 -2.90 3.50
N LYS A 230 -23.55 -2.28 2.31
CA LYS A 230 -22.38 -1.72 1.64
C LYS A 230 -21.77 -0.55 2.43
N VAL A 231 -22.58 0.36 2.95
CA VAL A 231 -22.14 1.47 3.79
C VAL A 231 -21.42 0.95 5.04
N ALA A 232 -22.01 0.00 5.76
CA ALA A 232 -21.39 -0.58 6.95
C ALA A 232 -20.02 -1.20 6.64
N LYS A 233 -19.93 -2.04 5.59
CA LYS A 233 -18.66 -2.66 5.19
C LYS A 233 -17.62 -1.62 4.75
N LEU A 234 -18.05 -0.58 4.04
CA LEU A 234 -17.14 0.49 3.58
C LEU A 234 -16.63 1.32 4.76
N ASP A 235 -17.47 1.59 5.75
CA ASP A 235 -17.07 2.28 6.98
C ASP A 235 -16.08 1.44 7.80
N ASP A 236 -16.30 0.13 7.90
CA ASP A 236 -15.39 -0.81 8.54
C ASP A 236 -14.03 -0.86 7.81
N LEU A 237 -14.05 -0.95 6.47
CA LEU A 237 -12.82 -0.90 5.65
C LEU A 237 -12.09 0.43 5.86
N ARG A 238 -12.80 1.56 5.81
CA ARG A 238 -12.22 2.89 6.03
C ARG A 238 -11.52 2.98 7.39
N LYS A 239 -12.19 2.55 8.46
CA LYS A 239 -11.63 2.52 9.83
C LYS A 239 -10.42 1.59 9.91
N HIS A 240 -10.48 0.43 9.27
CA HIS A 240 -9.35 -0.49 9.22
C HIS A 240 -8.13 0.13 8.53
N ILE A 241 -8.32 0.76 7.36
CA ILE A 241 -7.25 1.46 6.65
C ILE A 241 -6.67 2.61 7.47
N ASP A 242 -7.53 3.48 8.02
CA ASP A 242 -7.08 4.63 8.81
C ASP A 242 -6.28 4.21 10.05
N THR A 243 -6.69 3.13 10.72
CA THR A 243 -6.03 2.65 11.94
C THR A 243 -4.80 1.80 11.69
N GLN A 244 -4.88 0.84 10.76
CA GLN A 244 -3.80 -0.13 10.56
C GLN A 244 -2.74 0.42 9.62
N TRP A 245 -3.11 1.15 8.57
CA TRP A 245 -2.20 1.63 7.53
C TRP A 245 -1.72 3.07 7.75
N GLY A 246 -2.13 3.72 8.84
CA GLY A 246 -1.98 5.16 9.06
C GLY A 246 -0.53 5.67 9.09
N THR A 247 0.45 4.82 9.44
CA THR A 247 1.87 5.21 9.53
C THR A 247 2.69 4.67 8.37
N VAL A 248 3.79 5.33 8.01
CA VAL A 248 4.69 4.87 6.94
C VAL A 248 5.27 3.50 7.28
N GLU A 249 5.61 3.28 8.55
CA GLU A 249 6.16 2.02 9.07
C GLU A 249 5.17 0.87 8.91
N SER A 250 3.87 1.14 9.12
CA SER A 250 2.82 0.15 8.93
C SER A 250 2.61 -0.23 7.46
N ARG A 251 3.20 0.49 6.51
CA ARG A 251 3.05 0.24 5.07
C ARG A 251 4.32 -0.29 4.40
N VAL A 252 5.34 -0.62 5.19
CA VAL A 252 6.58 -1.23 4.67
C VAL A 252 6.28 -2.60 4.08
N LEU A 253 6.66 -2.81 2.82
CA LEU A 253 6.47 -4.06 2.08
C LEU A 253 7.62 -5.05 2.25
N GLY A 254 8.81 -4.53 2.51
CA GLY A 254 10.02 -5.34 2.46
C GLY A 254 11.26 -4.50 2.16
N GLU A 255 12.32 -5.19 1.78
CA GLU A 255 13.65 -4.58 1.60
C GLU A 255 14.20 -4.81 0.20
N LEU A 256 14.84 -3.79 -0.36
CA LEU A 256 15.60 -3.90 -1.59
C LEU A 256 16.83 -4.79 -1.36
N VAL A 257 16.94 -5.85 -2.17
CA VAL A 257 18.05 -6.82 -2.09
C VAL A 257 19.00 -6.73 -3.27
N TRP A 258 18.51 -6.33 -4.44
CA TRP A 258 19.31 -6.27 -5.67
C TRP A 258 18.75 -5.27 -6.67
N ALA A 259 19.61 -4.51 -7.35
CA ALA A 259 19.28 -3.71 -8.52
C ALA A 259 20.52 -3.51 -9.40
N PRO A 260 20.52 -3.93 -10.68
CA PRO A 260 21.65 -3.76 -11.57
C PRO A 260 21.82 -2.28 -12.01
N PRO A 261 22.98 -1.93 -12.62
CA PRO A 261 23.18 -0.66 -13.31
C PRO A 261 22.06 -0.38 -14.31
N ILE A 262 21.59 0.87 -14.35
CA ILE A 262 20.68 1.31 -15.40
C ILE A 262 21.45 1.31 -16.71
N SER A 263 21.01 0.50 -17.67
CA SER A 263 21.57 0.50 -19.02
C SER A 263 20.54 0.99 -20.02
N PHE A 264 20.87 2.10 -20.68
CA PHE A 264 20.07 2.65 -21.76
C PHE A 264 20.43 1.97 -23.07
N SER A 265 19.41 1.69 -23.88
CA SER A 265 19.64 1.17 -25.22
C SER A 265 19.12 2.12 -26.28
N THR A 266 20.03 2.61 -27.11
CA THR A 266 19.73 3.53 -28.22
C THR A 266 19.52 2.80 -29.56
N GLN A 267 19.69 1.48 -29.59
CA GLN A 267 19.50 0.68 -30.80
C GLN A 267 18.03 0.21 -30.93
N PRO A 268 17.49 0.12 -32.16
CA PRO A 268 16.16 -0.43 -32.40
C PRO A 268 15.99 -1.84 -31.79
N GLY A 269 14.88 -2.07 -31.08
CA GLY A 269 14.55 -3.38 -30.51
C GLY A 269 15.31 -3.76 -29.23
N ARG A 270 15.98 -2.79 -28.58
CA ARG A 270 16.56 -2.99 -27.25
C ARG A 270 15.80 -2.17 -26.20
N THR A 271 15.62 -2.72 -25.02
CA THR A 271 14.91 -2.10 -23.89
C THR A 271 15.91 -1.55 -22.88
N THR A 272 15.52 -0.50 -22.16
CA THR A 272 16.25 -0.04 -20.98
C THR A 272 16.22 -1.14 -19.92
N LEU A 273 17.37 -1.46 -19.33
CA LEU A 273 17.43 -2.27 -18.12
C LEU A 273 17.25 -1.34 -16.93
N ASP A 274 16.08 -1.37 -16.32
CA ASP A 274 15.73 -0.55 -15.16
C ASP A 274 14.87 -1.41 -14.25
N LEU A 275 15.51 -2.09 -13.31
CA LEU A 275 14.84 -3.05 -12.45
C LEU A 275 15.44 -3.05 -11.04
N ALA A 276 14.61 -3.35 -10.06
CA ALA A 276 14.96 -3.55 -8.68
C ALA A 276 14.16 -4.74 -8.12
N VAL A 277 14.81 -5.53 -7.27
CA VAL A 277 14.24 -6.72 -6.63
C VAL A 277 14.17 -6.48 -5.13
N ILE A 278 12.95 -6.60 -4.63
CA ILE A 278 12.56 -6.33 -3.25
C ILE A 278 12.15 -7.66 -2.63
N LYS A 279 12.76 -8.03 -1.52
CA LYS A 279 12.33 -9.18 -0.73
C LYS A 279 11.13 -8.76 0.12
N ILE A 280 9.99 -9.41 -0.07
CA ILE A 280 8.77 -9.12 0.71
C ILE A 280 8.98 -9.55 2.16
N GLY A 281 8.54 -8.69 3.09
CA GLY A 281 8.60 -8.95 4.52
C GLY A 281 7.72 -10.14 4.92
N PRO A 282 8.15 -10.94 5.91
CA PRO A 282 7.35 -12.06 6.41
C PRO A 282 5.99 -11.57 6.94
N GLY A 283 4.93 -12.35 6.70
CA GLY A 283 3.57 -12.05 7.18
C GLY A 283 2.78 -11.05 6.34
N ILE A 284 3.38 -10.45 5.31
CA ILE A 284 2.68 -9.52 4.40
C ILE A 284 1.77 -10.28 3.44
N LEU A 285 2.24 -11.42 2.94
CA LEU A 285 1.54 -12.32 2.02
C LEU A 285 1.20 -13.64 2.71
N ASP A 286 0.03 -14.19 2.38
CA ASP A 286 -0.41 -15.53 2.72
C ASP A 286 -1.37 -16.11 1.66
N GLU A 287 -1.86 -17.32 1.90
CA GLU A 287 -2.75 -18.05 1.00
C GLU A 287 -4.09 -17.36 0.70
N ASN A 288 -4.54 -16.43 1.57
CA ASN A 288 -5.82 -15.74 1.42
C ASN A 288 -5.68 -14.42 0.65
N ASN A 289 -4.52 -13.78 0.70
CA ASN A 289 -4.29 -12.48 0.05
C ASN A 289 -3.35 -12.51 -1.16
N PHE A 290 -2.73 -13.66 -1.47
CA PHE A 290 -1.79 -13.80 -2.58
C PHE A 290 -2.12 -14.99 -3.49
N LEU A 291 -2.51 -14.69 -4.73
CA LEU A 291 -2.77 -15.68 -5.78
C LEU A 291 -1.67 -15.70 -6.86
N GLY A 292 -0.49 -15.17 -6.53
CA GLY A 292 0.58 -14.90 -7.49
C GLY A 292 0.35 -13.61 -8.27
N ASN A 293 0.95 -13.53 -9.45
CA ASN A 293 0.80 -12.39 -10.36
C ASN A 293 -0.64 -12.30 -10.87
N VAL A 294 -1.40 -11.33 -10.37
CA VAL A 294 -2.79 -11.07 -10.77
C VAL A 294 -3.00 -9.58 -11.00
N THR A 295 -3.66 -9.21 -12.09
CA THR A 295 -4.11 -7.83 -12.35
C THR A 295 -5.63 -7.79 -12.26
N HIS A 296 -6.15 -6.77 -11.60
CA HIS A 296 -7.59 -6.54 -11.52
C HIS A 296 -8.05 -5.63 -12.67
N PHE A 297 -9.07 -6.06 -13.41
CA PHE A 297 -9.79 -5.17 -14.32
C PHE A 297 -10.76 -4.31 -13.52
N GLU A 298 -10.43 -3.01 -13.38
CA GLU A 298 -11.27 -2.02 -12.72
C GLU A 298 -12.77 -2.22 -13.00
N ASP A 299 -13.61 -2.11 -11.96
CA ASP A 299 -15.05 -2.30 -12.07
C ASP A 299 -15.74 -1.25 -12.97
N ARG A 300 -15.05 -0.13 -13.24
CA ARG A 300 -15.50 0.95 -14.12
C ARG A 300 -15.67 0.53 -15.58
N LEU A 301 -14.93 -0.48 -16.04
CA LEU A 301 -15.02 -0.96 -17.41
C LEU A 301 -16.08 -2.05 -17.52
N THR A 302 -16.90 -2.00 -18.56
CA THR A 302 -17.81 -3.08 -18.93
C THR A 302 -17.04 -4.23 -19.57
N ASN A 303 -17.63 -5.44 -19.54
CA ASN A 303 -17.04 -6.59 -20.24
C ASN A 303 -16.87 -6.35 -21.74
N VAL A 304 -17.69 -5.49 -22.33
CA VAL A 304 -17.60 -5.10 -23.75
C VAL A 304 -16.37 -4.22 -23.96
N GLU A 305 -16.22 -3.17 -23.16
CA GLU A 305 -15.05 -2.25 -23.24
C GLU A 305 -13.73 -2.97 -22.96
N ILE A 306 -13.70 -3.89 -21.99
CA ILE A 306 -12.52 -4.71 -21.72
C ILE A 306 -12.20 -5.55 -22.95
N ARG A 307 -13.19 -6.26 -23.50
CA ARG A 307 -12.99 -7.06 -24.72
C ARG A 307 -12.44 -6.18 -25.82
N GLU A 308 -13.14 -5.12 -26.19
CA GLU A 308 -12.73 -4.16 -27.23
C GLU A 308 -11.29 -3.68 -27.05
N THR A 309 -10.86 -3.40 -25.81
CA THR A 309 -9.50 -3.00 -25.49
C THR A 309 -8.47 -4.11 -25.73
N VAL A 310 -8.80 -5.37 -25.40
CA VAL A 310 -7.95 -6.54 -25.65
C VAL A 310 -7.99 -6.98 -27.13
N THR A 311 -9.08 -6.70 -27.86
CA THR A 311 -9.29 -7.12 -29.26
C THR A 311 -8.59 -6.28 -30.34
N THR A 312 -7.54 -5.54 -30.02
CA THR A 312 -6.82 -4.76 -31.04
C THR A 312 -6.09 -5.63 -32.08
N ASP A 313 -5.91 -6.93 -31.80
CA ASP A 313 -5.47 -7.94 -32.77
C ASP A 313 -6.64 -8.86 -33.19
N PRO A 314 -7.06 -8.85 -34.48
CA PRO A 314 -8.17 -9.68 -34.97
C PRO A 314 -7.91 -11.20 -34.87
N THR A 315 -6.66 -11.63 -34.66
CA THR A 315 -6.31 -13.05 -34.48
C THR A 315 -6.53 -13.56 -33.04
N ILE A 316 -6.50 -12.65 -32.05
CA ILE A 316 -6.74 -12.94 -30.61
C ILE A 316 -8.24 -12.85 -30.27
N ALA A 317 -9.01 -12.21 -31.15
CA ALA A 317 -10.35 -11.71 -30.89
C ALA A 317 -11.40 -12.71 -30.43
N THR A 318 -11.27 -13.96 -30.84
CA THR A 318 -12.34 -14.95 -30.68
C THR A 318 -12.24 -15.75 -29.38
N PHE A 319 -11.16 -15.62 -28.60
CA PHE A 319 -10.89 -16.52 -27.47
C PHE A 319 -10.79 -15.86 -26.08
N PHE A 320 -10.63 -14.53 -26.00
CA PHE A 320 -10.48 -13.88 -24.70
C PHE A 320 -11.81 -13.78 -23.95
N LYS A 321 -11.88 -14.42 -22.78
CA LYS A 321 -13.01 -14.34 -21.84
C LYS A 321 -12.60 -13.53 -20.62
N VAL A 322 -13.35 -12.46 -20.34
CA VAL A 322 -13.20 -11.69 -19.10
C VAL A 322 -13.58 -12.58 -17.91
N PRO A 323 -12.67 -12.78 -16.93
CA PRO A 323 -12.96 -13.57 -15.73
C PRO A 323 -14.11 -12.96 -14.91
N GLU A 324 -14.92 -13.81 -14.25
CA GLU A 324 -16.04 -13.35 -13.40
C GLU A 324 -15.56 -12.57 -12.16
N ASP A 325 -14.42 -12.96 -11.61
CA ASP A 325 -13.74 -12.27 -10.50
C ASP A 325 -12.98 -11.01 -10.96
N ARG A 326 -12.92 -10.77 -12.28
CA ARG A 326 -12.15 -9.70 -12.94
C ARG A 326 -10.65 -9.75 -12.64
N LEU A 327 -10.13 -10.87 -12.14
CA LEU A 327 -8.70 -11.07 -11.89
C LEU A 327 -8.07 -11.81 -13.07
N VAL A 328 -7.15 -11.14 -13.76
CA VAL A 328 -6.36 -11.74 -14.84
C VAL A 328 -5.05 -12.24 -14.31
N ARG A 329 -4.75 -13.50 -14.59
CA ARG A 329 -3.43 -14.10 -14.36
C ARG A 329 -2.61 -13.97 -15.65
N PRO A 330 -1.55 -13.16 -15.68
CA PRO A 330 -0.61 -13.17 -16.79
C PRO A 330 -0.03 -14.58 -16.95
N ARG A 331 0.08 -15.07 -18.18
CA ARG A 331 0.66 -16.37 -18.50
C ARG A 331 1.57 -16.28 -19.70
N GLY A 332 2.65 -17.06 -19.66
CA GLY A 332 3.63 -17.14 -20.73
C GLY A 332 4.59 -15.95 -20.76
N GLN A 333 5.40 -15.91 -21.80
CA GLN A 333 6.37 -14.87 -22.08
C GLN A 333 6.30 -14.58 -23.59
N THR A 334 6.36 -13.32 -23.99
CA THR A 334 6.45 -12.97 -25.41
C THR A 334 7.89 -13.20 -25.87
N PRO A 335 8.14 -14.08 -26.85
CA PRO A 335 9.47 -14.28 -27.40
C PRO A 335 10.03 -12.98 -27.97
N LYS A 336 11.35 -12.80 -27.88
CA LYS A 336 12.02 -11.59 -28.38
C LYS A 336 11.75 -11.32 -29.87
N ALA A 337 11.52 -12.37 -30.66
CA ALA A 337 11.21 -12.28 -32.09
C ALA A 337 9.80 -11.76 -32.39
N GLU A 338 8.90 -11.77 -31.40
CA GLU A 338 7.51 -11.33 -31.51
C GLU A 338 7.31 -9.92 -30.92
N HIS A 339 8.38 -9.23 -30.52
CA HIS A 339 8.33 -7.78 -30.31
C HIS A 339 8.00 -7.13 -31.65
N GLY A 340 6.71 -6.87 -31.87
CA GLY A 340 6.22 -6.37 -33.15
C GLY A 340 7.00 -5.13 -33.58
N PRO A 341 7.31 -4.97 -34.88
CA PRO A 341 7.80 -3.70 -35.35
C PRO A 341 6.67 -2.68 -35.15
N LYS A 342 6.85 -1.77 -34.18
CA LYS A 342 6.01 -0.60 -33.85
C LYS A 342 5.03 -0.69 -32.66
N SER A 343 4.95 -1.76 -31.87
CA SER A 343 4.18 -1.71 -30.61
C SER A 343 5.12 -1.46 -29.42
N GLY A 344 5.47 -0.19 -29.17
CA GLY A 344 6.17 0.24 -27.96
C GLY A 344 5.29 0.15 -26.71
N VAL A 345 4.69 -1.01 -26.45
CA VAL A 345 3.76 -1.23 -25.34
C VAL A 345 4.10 -2.56 -24.68
N THR A 346 4.63 -2.49 -23.46
CA THR A 346 4.64 -3.61 -22.51
C THR A 346 3.46 -3.41 -21.57
N PHE A 347 2.80 -4.50 -21.17
CA PHE A 347 1.50 -4.49 -20.49
C PHE A 347 1.43 -3.56 -19.27
N GLY A 348 0.40 -2.72 -19.28
CA GLY A 348 0.04 -1.78 -18.21
C GLY A 348 -0.93 -0.72 -18.72
N LYS A 349 -2.14 -1.11 -19.14
CA LYS A 349 -3.24 -0.14 -19.33
C LYS A 349 -4.15 -0.22 -18.10
N VAL A 350 -3.79 0.53 -17.07
CA VAL A 350 -4.68 0.89 -15.96
C VAL A 350 -5.07 2.35 -16.18
N SER A 351 -6.36 2.60 -16.07
CA SER A 351 -6.96 3.89 -16.37
C SER A 351 -6.58 4.88 -15.27
N CYS A 352 -6.18 6.09 -15.66
CA CYS A 352 -6.05 7.28 -14.79
C CYS A 352 -4.81 7.41 -13.88
N VAL A 353 -3.66 6.82 -14.22
CA VAL A 353 -2.36 7.32 -13.75
C VAL A 353 -1.46 7.63 -14.93
N SER A 354 -1.24 8.92 -15.18
CA SER A 354 -0.18 9.38 -16.09
C SER A 354 1.09 9.56 -15.25
N CYS A 355 2.05 8.63 -15.35
CA CYS A 355 3.36 8.83 -14.73
C CYS A 355 4.21 9.69 -15.67
N TYR A 356 4.36 10.98 -15.34
CA TYR A 356 5.33 11.85 -15.98
C TYR A 356 6.56 11.93 -15.07
N THR A 357 7.60 11.18 -15.39
CA THR A 357 8.90 11.41 -14.73
C THR A 357 9.58 12.56 -15.46
N ARG A 358 9.35 13.79 -15.00
CA ARG A 358 10.11 14.97 -15.44
C ARG A 358 11.31 15.13 -14.51
N ARG A 359 12.47 14.61 -14.90
CA ARG A 359 13.75 14.99 -14.26
C ARG A 359 14.57 15.81 -15.25
N ILE A 360 14.93 17.02 -14.82
CA ILE A 360 15.98 17.81 -15.46
C ILE A 360 17.29 17.28 -14.86
N TRP A 361 18.09 16.59 -15.66
CA TRP A 361 19.40 16.08 -15.27
C TRP A 361 20.46 17.02 -15.84
N GLU A 362 21.13 17.80 -15.00
CA GLU A 362 22.24 18.68 -15.39
C GLU A 362 21.96 19.58 -16.61
N GLY A 363 20.75 20.12 -16.71
CA GLY A 363 20.33 20.97 -17.84
C GLY A 363 19.89 20.21 -19.09
N VAL A 364 19.93 18.87 -19.07
CA VAL A 364 19.34 18.01 -20.09
C VAL A 364 17.93 17.63 -19.66
N GLU A 365 16.94 18.07 -20.43
CA GLU A 365 15.54 17.66 -20.24
C GLU A 365 15.36 16.25 -20.80
N ILE A 366 15.08 15.28 -19.94
CA ILE A 366 14.71 13.92 -20.36
C ILE A 366 13.22 13.75 -20.12
N LEU A 367 12.46 13.75 -21.21
CA LEU A 367 11.04 13.41 -21.20
C LEU A 367 10.90 11.91 -21.37
N SER A 368 10.73 11.18 -20.27
CA SER A 368 10.14 9.85 -20.34
C SER A 368 8.64 10.03 -20.59
N ARG A 369 8.17 9.58 -21.76
CA ARG A 369 6.75 9.65 -22.14
C ARG A 369 6.21 8.23 -22.25
N GLU A 370 5.47 7.80 -21.24
CA GLU A 370 4.52 6.69 -21.41
C GLU A 370 3.23 7.27 -22.01
N LEU A 371 2.97 6.93 -23.26
CA LEU A 371 1.83 7.44 -24.02
C LEU A 371 0.60 6.56 -23.79
N GLY A 372 -0.25 6.95 -22.84
CA GLY A 372 -1.66 6.59 -22.85
C GLY A 372 -2.40 7.52 -23.82
N GLY A 373 -2.80 7.01 -24.99
CA GLY A 373 -3.45 7.81 -26.03
C GLY A 373 -4.81 8.39 -25.60
N SER A 374 -4.97 9.71 -25.71
CA SER A 374 -6.29 10.34 -25.84
C SER A 374 -6.85 10.03 -27.23
N SER A 375 -8.11 9.61 -27.25
CA SER A 375 -8.95 9.56 -28.43
C SER A 375 -8.98 10.90 -29.15
N VAL A 376 -8.81 10.86 -30.46
CA VAL A 376 -9.04 11.94 -31.41
C VAL A 376 -10.49 12.43 -31.27
N LEU A 377 -10.68 13.73 -30.95
CA LEU A 377 -11.94 14.42 -31.24
C LEU A 377 -11.88 14.94 -32.69
N PRO A 378 -12.96 14.81 -33.48
CA PRO A 378 -12.99 15.30 -34.85
C PRO A 378 -12.90 16.83 -34.89
N GLN A 379 -12.17 17.31 -35.88
CA GLN A 379 -12.02 18.74 -36.19
C GLN A 379 -13.39 19.39 -36.49
N ASN A 380 -13.52 20.65 -36.04
CA ASN A 380 -14.59 21.63 -36.26
C ASN A 380 -15.77 21.62 -35.28
N VAL A 381 -15.61 22.31 -34.13
CA VAL A 381 -16.71 23.04 -33.47
C VAL A 381 -16.17 24.36 -32.91
N ASP A 382 -16.91 25.44 -33.19
CA ASP A 382 -16.63 26.85 -32.93
C ASP A 382 -16.54 27.16 -31.42
N VAL A 383 -15.44 27.78 -30.97
CA VAL A 383 -15.17 28.11 -29.55
C VAL A 383 -15.80 29.47 -29.23
N ALA A 384 -17.13 29.54 -29.26
CA ALA A 384 -17.88 30.72 -28.83
C ALA A 384 -19.30 30.38 -28.36
N SER A 385 -19.48 29.29 -27.62
CA SER A 385 -20.66 29.12 -26.76
C SER A 385 -20.51 27.89 -25.88
N LEU A 386 -20.40 28.09 -24.55
CA LEU A 386 -20.99 27.31 -23.45
C LEU A 386 -20.25 27.61 -22.12
N PRO A 387 -20.94 27.49 -20.97
CA PRO A 387 -20.79 28.39 -19.84
C PRO A 387 -19.73 27.97 -18.81
N SER A 388 -19.20 29.00 -18.15
CA SER A 388 -18.28 28.98 -17.02
C SER A 388 -18.82 28.21 -15.80
N GLY A 389 -18.07 27.21 -15.34
CA GLY A 389 -18.17 26.60 -14.01
C GLY A 389 -16.77 26.25 -13.49
N PRO A 390 -16.48 26.38 -12.18
CA PRO A 390 -15.10 26.46 -11.69
C PRO A 390 -14.54 25.07 -11.37
N ILE A 391 -13.29 24.82 -11.73
CA ILE A 391 -12.24 24.14 -10.94
C ILE A 391 -11.00 24.05 -11.86
N PHE A 392 -9.84 24.41 -11.32
CA PHE A 392 -8.53 24.66 -11.96
C PHE A 392 -8.33 26.03 -12.62
N GLN A 393 -8.02 27.03 -11.77
CA GLN A 393 -7.14 28.12 -12.17
C GLN A 393 -5.98 28.31 -11.17
N ARG A 394 -4.77 28.13 -11.73
CA ARG A 394 -3.51 28.85 -11.48
C ARG A 394 -2.86 28.83 -10.09
N LEU A 395 -1.69 28.20 -10.03
CA LEU A 395 -0.46 28.89 -9.61
C LEU A 395 0.65 28.59 -10.63
N ALA A 396 0.87 29.53 -11.55
CA ALA A 396 2.06 29.57 -12.39
C ALA A 396 2.85 30.82 -11.96
N ILE A 397 4.03 30.63 -11.39
CA ILE A 397 4.98 31.70 -11.10
C ILE A 397 5.84 31.86 -12.37
N PRO A 398 5.85 33.02 -13.04
CA PRO A 398 6.73 33.23 -14.19
C PRO A 398 8.14 33.56 -13.69
N VAL A 399 9.11 32.69 -13.97
CA VAL A 399 10.53 33.06 -13.93
C VAL A 399 10.86 33.73 -15.26
N HIS A 400 11.06 35.04 -15.20
CA HIS A 400 11.49 35.86 -16.33
C HIS A 400 13.01 35.72 -16.46
N VAL A 401 13.49 34.99 -17.48
CA VAL A 401 14.92 34.98 -17.83
C VAL A 401 15.12 36.03 -18.92
N SER A 402 15.63 37.20 -18.54
CA SER A 402 16.13 38.19 -19.50
C SER A 402 17.48 37.71 -20.07
N PRO A 403 17.73 37.84 -21.39
CA PRO A 403 19.04 37.54 -21.96
C PRO A 403 20.00 38.69 -21.65
N MET A 404 21.14 38.40 -21.02
CA MET A 404 22.27 39.33 -20.99
C MET A 404 23.28 38.97 -22.09
N PRO A 405 23.91 39.97 -22.72
CA PRO A 405 24.66 39.82 -23.96
C PRO A 405 26.08 39.30 -23.73
N MET A 406 26.57 38.60 -24.75
CA MET A 406 27.99 38.33 -24.98
C MET A 406 28.78 39.64 -25.03
N ALA A 407 29.84 39.74 -24.23
CA ALA A 407 30.92 40.68 -24.43
C ALA A 407 32.25 39.96 -24.24
N GLU A 408 33.05 39.96 -25.30
CA GLU A 408 34.48 39.66 -25.33
C GLU A 408 35.25 40.61 -24.39
N LEU A 409 36.35 40.13 -23.79
CA LEU A 409 37.71 40.67 -24.02
C LEU A 409 38.74 40.04 -23.07
N VAL A 410 39.67 39.30 -23.68
CA VAL A 410 41.14 39.36 -23.56
C VAL A 410 41.75 39.81 -22.22
N GLY A 411 42.61 38.92 -21.69
CA GLY A 411 43.62 39.17 -20.68
C GLY A 411 44.36 37.89 -20.34
#